data_AF-A0A176QE12-F1
#
_entry.id   AF-A0A176QE12-F1
#
_cell.length_a   1.000
_cell.length_b   1.000
_cell.length_c   1.000
_cell.angle_alpha   90.00
_cell.angle_beta   90.00
_cell.angle_gamma   90.00
#
_symmetry.space_group_name_H-M   'P 1'
#
loop_
_entity.id
_entity.type
_entity.pdbx_description
1 polymer ?
#
loop_
_entity_poly.entity_id
_entity_poly.type
_entity_poly.pdbx_seq_one_letter_code
_entity_poly.pdbx_strand_id
1 'polypeptide(L)'
;MPATALQPVKIVVAAMCSGLVLVSLVGLVSAGTGGDADPLWLAVFVVVALAGVGAATTVGFRVTPVDPADRDPGRTAVAALQSSTIVRCGLVEAPGIVAVMLAFVSGWGLLALLGLVMVPVMLWLAWPTRSNVAKVQRALEAKGARTGLTERLFGTGTGGPMLPT
;
A
#
# COMPACT_ATOMS: atom_id res chain seq x y z
N MET A 1 10.79 22.84 1.29
CA MET A 1 10.47 21.96 0.14
C MET A 1 9.84 20.63 0.59
N PRO A 2 8.65 20.63 1.24
CA PRO A 2 8.01 19.40 1.73
C PRO A 2 7.38 18.53 0.63
N ALA A 3 6.94 19.13 -0.49
CA ALA A 3 6.26 18.41 -1.57
C ALA A 3 7.14 17.37 -2.30
N THR A 4 8.47 17.60 -2.37
CA THR A 4 9.40 16.80 -3.18
C THR A 4 9.69 15.43 -2.57
N ALA A 5 9.65 15.29 -1.25
CA ALA A 5 9.98 14.03 -0.55
C ALA A 5 8.85 12.98 -0.63
N LEU A 6 7.61 13.42 -0.83
CA LEU A 6 6.43 12.55 -0.92
C LEU A 6 6.21 11.99 -2.33
N GLN A 7 6.73 12.70 -3.34
CA GLN A 7 6.52 12.40 -4.76
C GLN A 7 7.03 11.00 -5.16
N PRO A 8 8.22 10.54 -4.73
CA PRO A 8 8.68 9.18 -5.04
C PRO A 8 7.74 8.10 -4.51
N VAL A 9 7.24 8.24 -3.28
CA VAL A 9 6.31 7.25 -2.68
C VAL A 9 5.00 7.20 -3.46
N LYS A 10 4.46 8.37 -3.83
CA LYS A 10 3.24 8.45 -4.66
C LYS A 10 3.44 7.81 -6.03
N ILE A 11 4.59 8.05 -6.67
CA ILE A 11 4.92 7.46 -7.97
C ILE A 11 4.97 5.93 -7.86
N VAL A 12 5.63 5.38 -6.83
CA VAL A 12 5.71 3.93 -6.61
C VAL A 12 4.32 3.33 -6.42
N VAL A 13 3.49 3.91 -5.54
CA VAL A 13 2.13 3.40 -5.30
C VAL A 13 1.28 3.49 -6.57
N ALA A 14 1.35 4.60 -7.31
CA ALA A 14 0.63 4.76 -8.57
C ALA A 14 1.10 3.77 -9.63
N ALA A 15 2.41 3.53 -9.73
CA ALA A 15 2.99 2.56 -10.66
C ALA A 15 2.49 1.14 -10.35
N MET A 16 2.51 0.71 -9.08
CA MET A 16 1.99 -0.61 -8.70
C MET A 16 0.47 -0.71 -8.95
N CYS A 17 -0.30 0.36 -8.69
CA CYS A 17 -1.74 0.37 -9.02
C CYS A 17 -1.96 0.18 -10.51
N SER A 18 -1.20 0.91 -11.35
CA SER A 18 -1.33 0.83 -12.79
C SER A 18 -0.91 -0.54 -13.35
N GLY A 19 0.13 -1.15 -12.77
CA GLY A 19 0.56 -2.51 -13.11
C GLY A 19 -0.54 -3.53 -12.84
N LEU A 20 -1.15 -3.48 -11.65
CA LEU A 20 -2.26 -4.36 -11.30
C LEU A 20 -3.48 -4.16 -12.20
N VAL A 21 -3.82 -2.90 -12.54
CA VAL A 21 -4.88 -2.60 -13.51
C VAL A 21 -4.58 -3.23 -14.87
N LEU A 22 -3.38 -3.01 -15.40
CA LEU A 22 -2.96 -3.54 -16.69
C LEU A 22 -3.05 -5.07 -16.72
N VAL A 23 -2.47 -5.74 -15.72
CA VAL A 23 -2.46 -7.21 -15.62
C VAL A 23 -3.88 -7.77 -15.48
N SER A 24 -4.75 -7.10 -14.74
CA SER A 24 -6.16 -7.49 -14.60
C SER A 24 -6.93 -7.36 -15.92
N LEU A 25 -6.72 -6.26 -16.66
CA LEU A 25 -7.36 -6.05 -17.96
C LEU A 25 -6.85 -7.03 -19.02
N VAL A 26 -5.55 -7.31 -19.04
CA VAL A 26 -4.97 -8.35 -19.92
C VAL A 26 -5.55 -9.71 -19.56
N GLY A 27 -5.60 -10.06 -18.28
CA GLY A 27 -6.21 -11.31 -17.81
C GLY A 27 -7.66 -11.47 -18.26
N LEU A 28 -8.47 -10.41 -18.15
CA LEU A 28 -9.86 -10.41 -18.58
C LEU A 28 -10.01 -10.73 -20.08
N VAL A 29 -9.20 -10.07 -20.92
CA VAL A 29 -9.27 -10.25 -22.38
C VAL A 29 -8.69 -11.60 -22.81
N SER A 30 -7.63 -12.06 -22.14
CA SER A 30 -6.89 -13.27 -22.54
C SER A 30 -7.47 -14.58 -22.01
N ALA A 31 -8.12 -14.58 -20.85
CA ALA A 31 -8.69 -15.81 -20.26
C ALA A 31 -9.99 -16.26 -20.93
N GLY A 32 -10.63 -15.39 -21.73
CA GLY A 32 -11.93 -15.66 -22.36
C GLY A 32 -13.10 -15.56 -21.37
N THR A 33 -14.32 -15.42 -21.88
CA THR A 33 -15.55 -15.28 -21.07
C THR A 33 -16.46 -16.51 -21.15
N GLY A 34 -15.94 -17.63 -21.65
CA GLY A 34 -16.72 -18.85 -21.89
C GLY A 34 -16.70 -19.87 -20.76
N GLY A 35 -15.86 -19.68 -19.73
CA GLY A 35 -15.85 -20.55 -18.54
C GLY A 35 -17.05 -20.31 -17.63
N ASP A 36 -17.53 -21.40 -17.02
CA ASP A 36 -18.65 -21.36 -16.08
C ASP A 36 -18.24 -20.70 -14.75
N ALA A 37 -19.19 -19.99 -14.15
CA ALA A 37 -19.01 -19.38 -12.84
C ALA A 37 -19.02 -20.47 -11.74
N ASP A 38 -17.84 -20.89 -11.29
CA ASP A 38 -17.68 -21.82 -10.16
C ASP A 38 -17.46 -21.04 -8.84
N PRO A 39 -18.36 -21.17 -7.85
CA PRO A 39 -18.22 -20.55 -6.54
C PRO A 39 -16.92 -20.90 -5.80
N LEU A 40 -16.30 -22.05 -6.10
CA LEU A 40 -15.04 -22.46 -5.49
C LEU A 40 -13.92 -21.45 -5.77
N TRP A 41 -13.79 -20.96 -7.00
CA TRP A 41 -12.74 -20.00 -7.36
C TRP A 41 -12.95 -18.65 -6.68
N LEU A 42 -14.21 -18.23 -6.51
CA LEU A 42 -14.55 -17.04 -5.72
C LEU A 42 -14.15 -17.23 -4.26
N ALA A 43 -14.46 -18.37 -3.66
CA ALA A 43 -14.09 -18.67 -2.28
C ALA A 43 -12.57 -18.64 -2.07
N VAL A 44 -11.82 -19.24 -3.01
CA VAL A 44 -10.34 -19.20 -3.00
C VAL A 44 -9.84 -17.76 -3.06
N PHE A 45 -10.35 -16.95 -3.99
CA PHE A 45 -9.98 -15.54 -4.08
C PHE A 45 -10.27 -14.79 -2.78
N VAL A 46 -11.46 -14.96 -2.20
CA VAL A 46 -11.86 -14.27 -0.96
C VAL A 46 -10.92 -14.62 0.18
N VAL A 47 -10.57 -15.89 0.36
CA VAL A 47 -9.63 -16.33 1.40
C VAL A 47 -8.26 -15.67 1.20
N VAL A 48 -7.75 -15.67 -0.03
CA VAL A 48 -6.45 -15.06 -0.36
C VAL A 48 -6.47 -13.54 -0.16
N ALA A 49 -7.54 -12.87 -0.58
CA ALA A 49 -7.73 -11.43 -0.40
C ALA A 49 -7.77 -11.05 1.08
N LEU A 50 -8.53 -11.78 1.89
CA LEU A 50 -8.57 -11.57 3.34
C LEU A 50 -7.20 -11.78 3.99
N ALA A 51 -6.46 -12.82 3.58
CA ALA A 51 -5.12 -13.08 4.07
C ALA A 51 -4.13 -11.97 3.68
N GLY A 52 -4.15 -11.52 2.43
CA GLY A 52 -3.29 -10.46 1.91
C GLY A 52 -3.56 -9.11 2.59
N VAL A 53 -4.84 -8.71 2.69
CA VAL A 53 -5.24 -7.50 3.41
C VAL A 53 -4.91 -7.60 4.90
N GLY A 54 -5.18 -8.75 5.53
CA GLY A 54 -4.81 -9.02 6.91
C GLY A 54 -3.30 -8.89 7.15
N ALA A 55 -2.48 -9.46 6.28
CA ALA A 55 -1.02 -9.32 6.34
C ALA A 55 -0.58 -7.86 6.10
N ALA A 56 -1.19 -7.14 5.16
CA ALA A 56 -0.85 -5.75 4.88
C ALA A 56 -1.16 -4.82 6.07
N THR A 57 -2.23 -5.10 6.83
CA THR A 57 -2.58 -4.35 8.05
C THR A 57 -1.72 -4.72 9.26
N THR A 58 -1.26 -5.97 9.38
CA THR A 58 -0.53 -6.46 10.56
C THR A 58 0.99 -6.43 10.41
N VAL A 59 1.51 -6.87 9.26
CA VAL A 59 2.93 -6.94 8.93
C VAL A 59 3.37 -5.70 8.15
N GLY A 60 2.52 -5.16 7.30
CA GLY A 60 2.86 -4.02 6.43
C GLY A 60 3.18 -2.71 7.18
N PHE A 61 2.81 -2.60 8.45
CA PHE A 61 3.16 -1.47 9.32
C PHE A 61 4.27 -1.80 10.34
N ARG A 62 4.81 -3.02 10.34
CA ARG A 62 5.94 -3.39 11.20
C ARG A 62 7.20 -2.75 10.64
N VAL A 63 7.68 -1.74 11.33
CA VAL A 63 8.95 -1.08 11.05
C VAL A 63 9.82 -1.18 12.30
N THR A 64 11.12 -1.40 12.09
CA THR A 64 12.08 -1.43 13.19
C THR A 64 12.18 -0.04 13.80
N PRO A 65 12.01 0.12 15.13
CA PRO A 65 12.17 1.41 15.78
C PRO A 65 13.56 1.99 15.53
N VAL A 66 13.62 3.30 15.26
CA VAL A 66 14.87 4.02 15.02
C VAL A 66 15.67 4.08 16.31
N ASP A 67 16.99 3.87 16.20
CA ASP A 67 17.90 4.02 17.34
C ASP A 67 17.98 5.51 17.73
N PRO A 68 17.77 5.89 19.00
CA PRO A 68 17.96 7.26 19.45
C PRO A 68 19.36 7.83 19.18
N ALA A 69 20.37 6.97 19.03
CA ALA A 69 21.74 7.35 18.68
C ALA A 69 21.99 7.51 17.16
N ASP A 70 20.97 7.29 16.31
CA ASP A 70 21.08 7.50 14.87
C ASP A 70 21.46 8.96 14.56
N ARG A 71 22.42 9.15 13.66
CA ARG A 71 22.92 10.47 13.25
C ARG A 71 21.93 11.22 12.37
N ASP A 72 21.08 10.53 11.61
CA ASP A 72 20.03 11.15 10.80
C ASP A 72 18.73 10.34 10.86
N PRO A 73 18.02 10.39 12.01
CA PRO A 73 16.85 9.55 12.26
C PRO A 73 15.72 9.77 11.26
N GLY A 74 15.64 10.96 10.63
CA GLY A 74 14.59 11.23 9.68
C GLY A 74 14.89 10.75 8.25
N ARG A 75 16.15 10.62 7.83
CA ARG A 75 16.48 9.89 6.59
C ARG A 75 16.18 8.41 6.74
N THR A 76 16.54 7.82 7.89
CA THR A 76 16.18 6.44 8.24
C THR A 76 14.67 6.24 8.26
N ALA A 77 13.92 7.18 8.82
CA ALA A 77 12.46 7.15 8.85
C ALA A 77 11.81 7.19 7.46
N VAL A 78 12.34 8.01 6.54
CA VAL A 78 11.84 8.07 5.14
C VAL A 78 12.10 6.74 4.41
N ALA A 79 13.29 6.16 4.59
CA ALA A 79 13.61 4.86 4.00
C ALA A 79 12.70 3.74 4.56
N ALA A 80 12.43 3.74 5.87
CA ALA A 80 11.52 2.79 6.49
C ALA A 80 10.05 2.99 6.02
N LEU A 81 9.62 4.23 5.80
CA LEU A 81 8.32 4.52 5.20
C LEU A 81 8.22 3.99 3.77
N GLN A 82 9.26 4.19 2.95
CA GLN A 82 9.30 3.67 1.58
C GLN A 82 9.23 2.14 1.57
N SER A 83 10.10 1.48 2.34
CA SER A 83 10.12 0.02 2.46
C SER A 83 8.79 -0.54 2.93
N SER A 84 8.21 0.00 4.01
CA SER A 84 6.90 -0.44 4.51
C SER A 84 5.76 -0.20 3.50
N THR A 85 5.86 0.85 2.68
CA THR A 85 4.86 1.12 1.64
C THR A 85 4.94 0.08 0.52
N ILE A 86 6.16 -0.27 0.07
CA ILE A 86 6.37 -1.32 -0.94
C ILE A 86 5.84 -2.67 -0.43
N VAL A 87 6.14 -3.03 0.82
CA VAL A 87 5.61 -4.26 1.45
C VAL A 87 4.08 -4.26 1.47
N ARG A 88 3.45 -3.14 1.85
CA ARG A 88 1.98 -3.01 1.82
C ARG A 88 1.42 -3.16 0.41
N CYS A 89 2.05 -2.57 -0.61
CA CYS A 89 1.65 -2.75 -1.99
C CYS A 89 1.71 -4.23 -2.39
N GLY A 90 2.85 -4.90 -2.19
CA GLY A 90 3.02 -6.30 -2.59
C GLY A 90 2.04 -7.26 -1.89
N LEU A 91 1.74 -7.02 -0.60
CA LEU A 91 0.78 -7.84 0.15
C LEU A 91 -0.67 -7.69 -0.35
N VAL A 92 -1.05 -6.50 -0.85
CA VAL A 92 -2.39 -6.25 -1.43
C VAL A 92 -2.45 -6.61 -2.92
N GLU A 93 -1.33 -6.49 -3.63
CA GLU A 93 -1.21 -6.86 -5.03
C GLU A 93 -1.28 -8.38 -5.24
N ALA A 94 -0.69 -9.17 -4.34
CA ALA A 94 -0.65 -10.62 -4.46
C ALA A 94 -2.04 -11.27 -4.67
N PRO A 95 -3.09 -10.94 -3.88
CA PRO A 95 -4.46 -11.39 -4.17
C PRO A 95 -4.97 -11.01 -5.56
N GLY A 96 -4.62 -9.83 -6.06
CA GLY A 96 -5.02 -9.39 -7.39
C GLY A 96 -4.34 -10.18 -8.51
N ILE A 97 -3.06 -10.54 -8.34
CA ILE A 97 -2.37 -11.46 -9.26
C ILE A 97 -2.99 -12.85 -9.21
N VAL A 98 -3.33 -13.35 -8.01
CA VAL A 98 -4.03 -14.63 -7.86
C VAL A 98 -5.36 -14.62 -8.58
N ALA A 99 -6.14 -13.54 -8.51
CA ALA A 99 -7.40 -13.41 -9.25
C ALA A 99 -7.22 -13.60 -10.76
N VAL A 100 -6.16 -13.02 -11.32
CA VAL A 100 -5.82 -13.18 -12.74
C VAL A 100 -5.41 -14.61 -13.05
N MET A 101 -4.61 -15.25 -12.19
CA MET A 101 -4.26 -16.66 -12.37
C MET A 101 -5.49 -17.57 -12.34
N LEU A 102 -6.42 -17.32 -11.41
CA LEU A 102 -7.67 -18.07 -11.32
C LEU A 102 -8.54 -17.88 -12.57
N ALA A 103 -8.54 -16.69 -13.18
CA ALA A 103 -9.23 -16.44 -14.44
C ALA A 103 -8.73 -17.37 -15.56
N PHE A 104 -7.42 -17.54 -15.68
CA PHE A 104 -6.84 -18.45 -16.68
C PHE A 104 -7.12 -19.93 -16.38
N VAL A 105 -7.03 -20.34 -15.12
CA VAL A 105 -7.23 -21.75 -14.72
C VAL A 105 -8.69 -22.17 -14.90
N SER A 106 -9.63 -21.28 -14.57
CA SER A 106 -11.07 -21.55 -14.69
C SER A 106 -11.63 -21.32 -16.09
N GLY A 107 -10.93 -20.57 -16.95
CA GLY A 107 -11.48 -20.04 -18.21
C GLY A 107 -12.54 -18.96 -18.00
N TRP A 108 -12.72 -18.48 -16.75
CA TRP A 108 -13.69 -17.45 -16.38
C TRP A 108 -12.99 -16.10 -16.23
N GLY A 109 -12.86 -15.37 -17.34
CA GLY A 109 -12.16 -14.09 -17.42
C GLY A 109 -12.66 -13.01 -16.45
N LEU A 110 -13.93 -13.08 -15.99
CA LEU A 110 -14.46 -12.13 -15.01
C LEU A 110 -13.73 -12.19 -13.66
N LEU A 111 -13.09 -13.32 -13.30
CA LEU A 111 -12.26 -13.38 -12.09
C LEU A 111 -11.11 -12.37 -12.12
N ALA A 112 -10.59 -12.04 -13.30
CA ALA A 112 -9.53 -11.03 -13.43
C ALA A 112 -10.00 -9.64 -12.98
N LEU A 113 -11.30 -9.33 -13.03
CA LEU A 113 -11.85 -8.07 -12.51
C LEU A 113 -11.71 -7.95 -11.00
N LEU A 114 -11.60 -9.07 -10.27
CA LEU A 114 -11.36 -9.04 -8.83
C LEU A 114 -9.96 -8.47 -8.50
N GLY A 115 -9.02 -8.55 -9.44
CA GLY A 115 -7.75 -7.81 -9.35
C GLY A 115 -7.94 -6.30 -9.35
N LEU A 116 -8.90 -5.78 -10.13
CA LEU A 116 -9.25 -4.35 -10.11
C LEU A 116 -9.87 -3.92 -8.79
N VAL A 117 -10.63 -4.80 -8.13
CA VAL A 117 -11.20 -4.54 -6.79
C VAL A 117 -10.10 -4.34 -5.74
N MET A 118 -8.91 -4.92 -5.93
CA MET A 118 -7.78 -4.73 -5.00
C MET A 118 -7.09 -3.37 -5.16
N VAL A 119 -7.30 -2.65 -6.26
CA VAL A 119 -6.71 -1.32 -6.48
C VAL A 119 -7.16 -0.28 -5.42
N PRO A 120 -8.46 -0.07 -5.15
CA PRO A 120 -8.88 0.85 -4.08
C PRO A 120 -8.39 0.41 -2.71
N VAL A 121 -8.26 -0.90 -2.45
CA VAL A 121 -7.69 -1.43 -1.19
C VAL A 121 -6.22 -1.06 -1.08
N MET A 122 -5.45 -1.20 -2.16
CA MET A 122 -4.04 -0.84 -2.19
C MET A 122 -3.85 0.66 -2.00
N LEU A 123 -4.67 1.49 -2.68
CA LEU A 123 -4.67 2.93 -2.46
C LEU A 123 -5.00 3.26 -1.00
N TRP A 124 -5.96 2.59 -0.39
CA TRP A 124 -6.31 2.86 1.01
C TRP A 124 -5.16 2.55 1.99
N LEU A 125 -4.47 1.42 1.82
CA LEU A 125 -3.41 0.98 2.74
C LEU A 125 -2.04 1.61 2.46
N ALA A 126 -1.68 1.75 1.18
CA ALA A 126 -0.33 2.14 0.77
C ALA A 126 -0.20 3.64 0.48
N TRP A 127 -1.29 4.34 0.18
CA TRP A 127 -1.20 5.77 -0.12
C TRP A 127 -0.67 6.56 1.09
N PRO A 128 0.27 7.49 0.87
CA PRO A 128 0.92 8.20 1.96
C PRO A 128 0.01 9.33 2.45
N THR A 129 -1.05 8.96 3.16
CA THR A 129 -1.94 9.87 3.90
C THR A 129 -1.33 10.22 5.26
N ARG A 130 -1.75 11.34 5.86
CA ARG A 130 -1.29 11.74 7.20
C ARG A 130 -1.51 10.64 8.26
N SER A 131 -2.64 9.93 8.19
CA SER A 131 -2.95 8.84 9.12
C SER A 131 -1.97 7.67 8.97
N ASN A 132 -1.68 7.23 7.74
CA ASN A 132 -0.76 6.12 7.50
C ASN A 132 0.68 6.49 7.87
N VAL A 133 1.12 7.72 7.57
CA VAL A 133 2.44 8.21 7.96
C VAL A 133 2.56 8.33 9.48
N ALA A 134 1.53 8.81 10.17
CA ALA A 134 1.53 8.92 11.63
C ALA A 134 1.62 7.54 12.31
N LYS A 135 0.98 6.49 11.76
CA LYS A 135 1.12 5.11 12.27
C LYS A 135 2.57 4.63 12.17
N VAL A 136 3.21 4.85 11.02
CA VAL A 136 4.62 4.49 10.81
C VAL A 136 5.53 5.29 11.72
N GLN A 137 5.31 6.60 11.87
CA GLN A 137 6.07 7.46 12.78
C GLN A 137 6.00 6.94 14.23
N ARG A 138 4.81 6.63 14.74
CA ARG A 138 4.67 6.08 16.11
C ARG A 138 5.46 4.78 16.31
N ALA A 139 5.47 3.90 15.30
CA ALA A 139 6.23 2.65 15.36
C ALA A 139 7.75 2.91 15.32
N LEU A 140 8.20 3.88 14.53
CA LEU A 140 9.61 4.27 14.46
C LEU A 140 10.10 4.93 15.76
N GLU A 141 9.24 5.74 16.38
CA GLU A 141 9.54 6.51 17.59
C GLU A 141 9.31 5.71 18.89
N ALA A 142 8.97 4.42 18.79
CA ALA A 142 8.69 3.56 19.94
C ALA A 142 9.85 3.44 20.96
N LYS A 143 11.09 3.69 20.54
CA LYS A 143 12.29 3.73 21.40
C LYS A 143 12.66 5.13 21.90
N GLY A 144 11.82 6.15 21.67
CA GLY A 144 12.05 7.53 22.11
C GLY A 144 12.84 8.41 21.13
N ALA A 145 13.19 7.90 19.94
CA ALA A 145 13.75 8.73 18.87
C ALA A 145 12.71 9.74 18.37
N ARG A 146 13.12 10.94 17.95
CA ARG A 146 12.25 11.90 17.25
C ARG A 146 12.63 11.96 15.78
N THR A 147 11.74 11.53 14.90
CA THR A 147 11.96 11.48 13.46
C THR A 147 11.42 12.73 12.75
N GLY A 148 10.34 13.32 13.29
CA GLY A 148 9.64 14.44 12.65
C GLY A 148 9.10 14.09 11.26
N LEU A 149 8.76 12.81 11.03
CA LEU A 149 8.45 12.28 9.70
C LEU A 149 7.23 12.98 9.07
N THR A 150 6.18 13.20 9.86
CA THR A 150 4.96 13.88 9.39
C THR A 150 5.23 15.33 9.04
N GLU A 151 6.00 16.05 9.86
CA GLU A 151 6.40 17.44 9.61
C GLU A 151 7.28 17.57 8.36
N ARG A 152 8.22 16.63 8.16
CA ARG A 152 9.09 16.60 6.97
C ARG A 152 8.31 16.39 5.67
N LEU A 153 7.28 15.55 5.70
CA LEU A 153 6.52 15.15 4.50
C LEU A 153 5.34 16.09 4.18
N PHE A 154 4.69 16.68 5.18
CA PHE A 154 3.50 17.51 4.99
C PHE A 154 3.70 18.99 5.36
N GLY A 155 4.87 19.35 5.90
CA GLY A 155 5.14 20.67 6.47
C GLY A 155 4.58 20.82 7.88
N THR A 156 5.15 21.76 8.66
CA THR A 156 4.55 22.23 9.90
C THR A 156 3.27 22.96 9.56
N GLY A 157 2.12 22.45 10.00
CA GLY A 157 0.87 23.21 9.92
C GLY A 157 0.89 24.40 10.87
N THR A 158 1.64 25.46 10.56
CA THR A 158 1.47 26.79 11.16
C THR A 158 0.48 27.58 10.31
N GLY A 159 -0.79 27.20 10.47
CA GLY A 159 -1.96 28.03 10.20
C GLY A 159 -2.76 28.24 11.49
N GLY A 160 -2.08 28.34 12.64
CA GLY A 160 -2.69 28.85 13.85
C GLY A 160 -2.72 30.38 13.77
N PRO A 161 -3.83 31.06 14.11
CA PRO A 161 -3.89 32.51 14.04
C PRO A 161 -2.79 33.11 14.91
N MET A 162 -1.93 33.93 14.31
CA MET A 162 -1.10 34.85 15.07
C MET A 162 -2.06 35.83 15.74
N LEU A 163 -2.32 35.60 17.03
CA LEU A 163 -2.95 36.62 17.86
C LEU A 163 -1.95 37.79 17.93
N PRO A 164 -2.33 39.00 17.48
CA PRO A 164 -1.50 40.17 17.71
C PRO A 164 -1.42 40.39 19.22
N THR A 165 -0.19 40.39 19.74
CA THR A 165 0.15 40.96 21.05
C THR A 165 0.05 42.46 21.00
#